data_AF-A0A522WWJ3-F1
#
_entry.id   AF-A0A522WWJ3-F1
#
_cell.length_a   1.000
_cell.length_b   1.000
_cell.length_c   1.000
_cell.angle_alpha   90.00
_cell.angle_beta   90.00
_cell.angle_gamma   90.00
#
_symmetry.space_group_name_H-M   'P 1'
#
loop_
_entity.id
_entity.type
_entity.pdbx_description
1 polymer ?
#
loop_
_entity_poly.entity_id
_entity_poly.type
_entity_poly.pdbx_seq_one_letter_code
_entity_poly.pdbx_strand_id
1 'polypeptide(L)'
;SNDGGTVELDRIALDWRPLALEADGTLALDPHLQPLLATHAHIRGWSEFMVRLVQAGLVEPGMASAAQVMLAILARPDSQGRPTLSIPLTVQDGILSAGQVRVMRVPSLPIPSPPPGGRLP
;
A
#
# COMPACT_ATOMS: atom_id res chain seq x y z
N SER A 1 7.13 -30.74 -1.56
CA SER A 1 6.40 -29.75 -2.37
C SER A 1 6.66 -28.40 -1.72
N ASN A 2 7.18 -27.41 -2.46
CA ASN A 2 7.36 -26.07 -1.90
C ASN A 2 5.99 -25.39 -1.95
N ASP A 3 5.13 -25.77 -1.00
CA ASP A 3 3.75 -25.31 -0.95
C ASP A 3 3.76 -23.85 -0.49
N GLY A 4 3.81 -22.94 -1.47
CA GLY A 4 3.58 -21.53 -1.27
C GLY A 4 2.27 -21.35 -0.51
N GLY A 5 2.35 -20.67 0.64
CA GLY A 5 1.19 -20.42 1.48
C GLY A 5 0.40 -19.23 0.95
N THR A 6 -0.88 -19.43 0.66
CA THR A 6 -1.82 -18.32 0.43
C THR A 6 -2.30 -17.82 1.79
N VAL A 7 -2.02 -16.55 2.09
CA VAL A 7 -2.59 -15.85 3.25
C VAL A 7 -3.68 -14.95 2.70
N GLU A 8 -4.94 -15.17 3.07
CA GLU A 8 -6.04 -14.26 2.70
C GLU A 8 -6.37 -13.35 3.88
N LEU A 9 -6.43 -12.05 3.62
CA LEU A 9 -6.82 -11.03 4.60
C LEU A 9 -7.97 -10.22 4.01
N ASP A 10 -9.10 -10.19 4.73
CA ASP A 10 -10.33 -9.50 4.27
C ASP A 10 -10.34 -8.00 4.60
N ARG A 11 -9.56 -7.60 5.62
CA ARG A 11 -9.47 -6.23 6.10
C ARG A 11 -8.04 -5.84 6.41
N ILE A 12 -7.65 -4.68 5.91
CA ILE A 12 -6.33 -4.10 6.10
C ILE A 12 -6.49 -2.74 6.77
N ALA A 13 -5.81 -2.55 7.89
CA ALA A 13 -5.72 -1.25 8.56
C ALA A 13 -4.25 -0.92 8.80
N LEU A 14 -3.85 0.27 8.36
CA LEU A 14 -2.51 0.82 8.56
C LEU A 14 -2.65 2.22 9.17
N ASP A 15 -2.12 2.39 10.38
CA ASP A 15 -1.93 3.70 11.00
C ASP A 15 -0.42 4.03 11.02
N TRP A 16 0.03 4.78 10.01
CA TRP A 16 1.38 5.32 9.91
C TRP A 16 1.31 6.84 9.88
N ARG A 17 1.14 7.44 11.06
CA ARG A 17 0.90 8.88 11.17
C ARG A 17 1.92 9.73 10.39
N PRO A 18 1.44 10.66 9.54
CA PRO A 18 0.06 11.16 9.47
C PRO A 18 -0.90 10.32 8.61
N LEU A 19 -0.40 9.33 7.86
CA LEU A 19 -1.18 8.51 6.94
C LEU A 19 -2.01 7.47 7.71
N ALA A 20 -3.31 7.44 7.45
CA ALA A 20 -4.17 6.35 7.88
C ALA A 20 -4.84 5.73 6.66
N LEU A 21 -4.83 4.39 6.57
CA LEU A 21 -5.45 3.62 5.51
C LEU A 21 -6.32 2.53 6.13
N GLU A 22 -7.57 2.47 5.69
CA GLU A 22 -8.50 1.38 5.96
C GLU A 22 -8.93 0.81 4.61
N ALA A 23 -8.91 -0.50 4.46
CA ALA A 23 -9.31 -1.14 3.22
C ALA A 23 -10.01 -2.47 3.48
N ASP A 24 -11.03 -2.73 2.68
CA ASP A 24 -11.67 -4.04 2.58
C ASP A 24 -11.32 -4.64 1.20
N GLY A 25 -11.02 -5.93 1.18
CA GLY A 25 -10.62 -6.66 -0.03
C GLY A 25 -9.70 -7.81 0.29
N THR A 26 -8.90 -8.26 -0.68
CA THR A 26 -8.06 -9.45 -0.53
C THR A 26 -6.59 -9.10 -0.71
N LEU A 27 -5.76 -9.53 0.22
CA LEU A 27 -4.32 -9.66 0.05
C LEU A 27 -3.99 -11.16 0.04
N ALA A 28 -3.15 -11.59 -0.91
CA ALA A 28 -2.62 -12.93 -1.07
C ALA A 28 -1.12 -12.89 -1.40
N LEU A 29 -0.45 -14.05 -1.33
CA LEU A 29 0.91 -14.26 -1.80
C LEU A 29 0.91 -15.31 -2.89
N ASP A 30 1.64 -15.06 -3.98
CA ASP A 30 1.85 -16.06 -5.04
C ASP A 30 2.97 -17.06 -4.65
N PRO A 31 3.25 -18.09 -5.48
CA PRO A 31 4.31 -19.06 -5.21
C PRO A 31 5.73 -18.47 -5.12
N HIS A 32 5.94 -17.25 -5.60
CA HIS A 32 7.19 -16.50 -5.51
C HIS A 32 7.23 -15.52 -4.33
N LEU A 33 6.24 -15.58 -3.43
CA LEU A 33 6.03 -14.64 -2.33
C LEU A 33 5.85 -13.20 -2.82
N GLN A 34 5.35 -13.01 -4.03
CA GLN A 34 4.91 -11.72 -4.53
C GLN A 34 3.52 -11.41 -3.97
N PRO A 35 3.33 -10.25 -3.32
CA PRO A 35 1.99 -9.80 -2.93
C PRO A 35 1.06 -9.64 -4.12
N LEU A 36 -0.17 -10.14 -3.97
CA LEU A 36 -1.32 -9.91 -4.84
C LEU A 36 -2.40 -9.22 -4.01
N LEU A 37 -2.79 -8.02 -4.41
CA LEU A 37 -3.72 -7.18 -3.64
C LEU A 37 -4.87 -6.73 -4.55
N ALA A 38 -6.10 -6.79 -4.04
CA ALA A 38 -7.27 -6.17 -4.65
C ALA A 38 -8.18 -5.62 -3.55
N THR A 39 -8.20 -4.31 -3.39
CA THR A 39 -8.93 -3.65 -2.30
C THR A 39 -9.60 -2.36 -2.73
N HIS A 40 -10.60 -1.93 -1.96
CA HIS A 40 -11.04 -0.55 -1.95
C HIS A 40 -10.55 0.12 -0.67
N ALA A 41 -9.74 1.17 -0.80
CA ALA A 41 -9.09 1.81 0.33
C ALA A 41 -9.62 3.22 0.59
N HIS A 42 -9.80 3.52 1.87
CA HIS A 42 -10.08 4.83 2.44
C HIS A 42 -8.80 5.39 3.06
N ILE A 43 -8.26 6.47 2.48
CA ILE A 43 -6.96 7.04 2.88
C ILE A 43 -7.15 8.47 3.41
N ARG A 44 -6.60 8.73 4.60
CA ARG A 44 -6.58 10.03 5.29
C ARG A 44 -5.15 10.47 5.57
N GLY A 45 -4.94 11.78 5.74
CA GLY A 45 -3.62 12.37 6.04
C GLY A 45 -2.62 12.27 4.88
N TRP A 46 -3.11 12.07 3.66
CA TRP A 46 -2.30 11.93 2.45
C TRP A 46 -1.53 13.21 2.12
N SER A 47 -2.06 14.39 2.46
CA SER A 47 -1.41 15.67 2.17
C SER A 47 -0.14 15.83 2.99
N GLU A 48 -0.22 15.62 4.30
CA GLU A 48 0.91 15.67 5.23
C GLU A 48 1.90 14.53 4.97
N PHE A 49 1.41 13.36 4.57
CA PHE A 49 2.27 12.25 4.16
C PHE A 49 3.12 12.63 2.94
N MET A 50 2.53 13.26 1.92
CA MET A 50 3.28 13.75 0.75
C MET A 50 4.37 14.75 1.13
N VAL A 51 4.12 15.64 2.11
CA VAL A 51 5.15 16.55 2.63
C VAL A 51 6.32 15.77 3.24
N ARG A 52 6.04 14.69 3.98
CA ARG A 52 7.11 13.84 4.55
C ARG A 52 7.91 13.12 3.47
N LEU A 53 7.27 12.67 2.40
CA LEU A 53 7.97 12.05 1.27
C LEU A 53 8.94 13.04 0.60
N VAL A 54 8.53 14.29 0.44
CA VAL A 54 9.41 15.35 -0.08
C VAL A 54 10.59 15.62 0.87
N GLN A 55 10.32 15.74 2.17
CA GLN A 55 11.37 15.96 3.18
C GLN A 55 12.37 14.79 3.25
N ALA A 56 11.91 13.57 3.00
CA ALA A 56 12.77 12.38 2.93
C ALA A 56 13.54 12.26 1.60
N GLY A 57 13.31 13.15 0.63
CA GLY A 57 13.92 13.10 -0.70
C GLY A 57 13.37 11.98 -1.59
N LEU A 58 12.22 11.38 -1.22
CA LEU A 58 11.61 10.27 -1.95
C LEU A 58 10.74 10.75 -3.12
N VAL A 59 10.27 12.00 -3.07
CA VAL A 59 9.45 12.62 -4.12
C VAL A 59 9.95 14.05 -4.36
N GLU A 60 10.08 14.44 -5.62
CA GLU A 60 10.46 15.81 -5.99
C GLU A 60 9.34 16.81 -5.60
N PRO A 61 9.67 18.00 -5.06
CA PRO A 61 8.67 18.97 -4.61
C PRO A 61 7.62 19.34 -5.67
N GLY A 62 8.02 19.47 -6.93
CA GLY A 62 7.11 19.79 -8.04
C GLY A 62 6.10 18.69 -8.31
N MET A 63 6.55 17.43 -8.33
CA MET A 63 5.67 16.27 -8.47
C MET A 63 4.71 16.13 -7.30
N ALA A 64 5.19 16.38 -6.08
CA ALA A 64 4.37 16.31 -4.88
C ALA A 64 3.23 17.34 -4.91
N SER A 65 3.53 18.57 -5.34
CA SER A 65 2.56 19.65 -5.45
C SER A 65 1.45 19.31 -6.46
N ALA A 66 1.83 18.82 -7.65
CA ALA A 66 0.86 18.40 -8.66
C ALA A 66 -0.02 17.22 -8.18
N ALA A 67 0.59 16.23 -7.52
CA ALA A 67 -0.13 15.11 -6.94
C ALA A 67 -1.12 15.58 -5.86
N GLN A 68 -0.69 16.45 -4.94
CA GLN A 68 -1.57 16.98 -3.88
C GLN A 68 -2.80 17.70 -4.44
N VAL A 69 -2.64 18.49 -5.51
CA VAL A 69 -3.79 19.14 -6.19
C VAL A 69 -4.75 18.10 -6.75
N MET A 70 -4.25 17.09 -7.45
CA MET A 70 -5.10 16.02 -8.02
C MET A 70 -5.82 15.24 -6.92
N LEU A 71 -5.11 14.87 -5.85
CA LEU A 71 -5.69 14.17 -4.71
C LEU A 71 -6.72 15.03 -3.98
N ALA A 72 -6.51 16.35 -3.87
CA ALA A 72 -7.48 17.27 -3.28
C ALA A 72 -8.80 17.30 -4.08
N ILE A 73 -8.73 17.24 -5.41
CA ILE A 73 -9.91 17.19 -6.29
C ILE A 73 -10.68 15.88 -6.11
N LEU A 74 -9.98 14.77 -5.90
CA LEU A 74 -10.58 13.44 -5.72
C LEU A 74 -11.12 13.20 -4.31
N ALA A 75 -10.54 13.85 -3.31
CA ALA A 75 -10.92 13.65 -1.92
C ALA A 75 -12.35 14.11 -1.64
N ARG A 76 -13.04 13.34 -0.80
CA ARG A 76 -14.36 13.67 -0.27
C ARG A 76 -14.30 13.69 1.26
N PRO A 77 -15.07 14.56 1.94
CA PRO A 77 -15.14 14.53 3.40
C PRO A 77 -15.76 13.21 3.88
N ASP A 78 -15.18 12.62 4.94
CA ASP A 78 -15.79 11.51 5.67
C ASP A 78 -16.92 11.98 6.61
N SER A 79 -17.49 11.06 7.39
CA SER A 79 -18.55 11.36 8.37
C SER A 79 -18.12 12.36 9.47
N GLN A 80 -16.82 12.59 9.65
CA GLN A 80 -16.25 13.56 10.58
C GLN A 80 -15.76 14.83 9.87
N GLY A 81 -16.02 14.98 8.58
CA GLY A 81 -15.62 16.14 7.76
C GLY A 81 -14.15 16.10 7.32
N ARG A 82 -13.43 14.99 7.49
CA ARG A 82 -12.00 14.90 7.14
C ARG A 82 -11.82 14.53 5.66
N PRO A 83 -10.90 15.18 4.92
CA PRO A 83 -10.60 14.81 3.54
C PRO A 83 -10.11 13.36 3.43
N THR A 84 -10.86 12.54 2.70
CA THR A 84 -10.61 11.10 2.54
C THR A 84 -10.62 10.74 1.05
N LEU A 85 -9.61 9.99 0.63
CA LEU A 85 -9.56 9.38 -0.71
C LEU A 85 -10.20 7.99 -0.62
N SER A 86 -11.14 7.70 -1.52
CA SER A 86 -11.73 6.36 -1.69
C SER A 86 -11.34 5.83 -3.06
N ILE A 87 -10.33 4.98 -3.13
CA ILE A 87 -9.71 4.54 -4.38
C ILE A 87 -9.43 3.03 -4.36
N PRO A 88 -9.66 2.31 -5.47
CA PRO A 88 -9.18 0.94 -5.57
C PRO A 88 -7.66 0.90 -5.53
N LEU A 89 -7.10 0.02 -4.68
CA LEU A 89 -5.67 -0.29 -4.66
C LEU A 89 -5.47 -1.73 -5.08
N THR A 90 -4.58 -1.94 -6.04
CA THR A 90 -4.22 -3.26 -6.54
C THR A 90 -2.73 -3.48 -6.54
N VAL A 91 -2.30 -4.71 -6.32
CA VAL A 91 -0.94 -5.18 -6.62
C VAL A 91 -1.08 -6.36 -7.56
N GLN A 92 -0.64 -6.18 -8.80
CA GLN A 92 -0.64 -7.20 -9.85
C GLN A 92 0.68 -7.12 -10.59
N ASP A 93 1.28 -8.26 -10.92
CA ASP A 93 2.59 -8.35 -11.57
C ASP A 93 3.68 -7.52 -10.87
N GLY A 94 3.60 -7.45 -9.53
CA GLY A 94 4.51 -6.66 -8.69
C GLY A 94 4.36 -5.14 -8.81
N ILE A 95 3.25 -4.62 -9.36
CA ILE A 95 2.97 -3.19 -9.48
C ILE A 95 1.82 -2.79 -8.56
N LEU A 96 2.10 -1.89 -7.61
CA LEU A 96 1.05 -1.19 -6.87
C LEU A 96 0.41 -0.14 -7.78
N SER A 97 -0.90 -0.22 -7.92
CA SER A 97 -1.70 0.75 -8.66
C SER A 97 -2.80 1.33 -7.79
N ALA A 98 -3.12 2.60 -8.02
CA ALA A 98 -4.24 3.32 -7.43
C ALA A 98 -5.19 3.73 -8.56
N GLY A 99 -6.31 3.02 -8.69
CA GLY A 99 -7.10 3.05 -9.92
C GLY A 99 -6.27 2.67 -11.13
N GLN A 100 -6.22 3.56 -12.12
CA GLN A 100 -5.46 3.36 -13.36
C GLN A 100 -4.01 3.86 -13.28
N VAL A 101 -3.61 4.43 -12.14
CA VAL A 101 -2.28 5.03 -11.96
C VAL A 101 -1.34 4.00 -11.35
N ARG A 102 -0.24 3.69 -12.03
CA ARG A 102 0.85 2.88 -11.48
C ARG A 102 1.67 3.73 -10.52
N VAL A 103 1.78 3.30 -9.27
CA VAL A 103 2.43 4.07 -8.19
C VAL A 103 3.88 3.65 -8.03
N MET A 104 4.11 2.35 -7.79
CA MET A 104 5.44 1.83 -7.52
C MET A 104 5.52 0.33 -7.79
N ARG A 105 6.75 -0.18 -7.87
CA ARG A 105 7.01 -1.62 -7.79
C ARG A 105 6.97 -2.08 -6.33
N VAL A 106 6.35 -3.23 -6.10
CA VAL A 106 6.31 -3.91 -4.81
C VAL A 106 7.25 -5.10 -4.89
N PRO A 107 8.32 -5.16 -4.07
CA PRO A 107 9.22 -6.30 -4.06
C PRO A 107 8.52 -7.55 -3.50
N SER A 108 8.99 -8.73 -3.93
CA SER A 108 8.60 -10.00 -3.31
C SER A 108 9.18 -10.08 -1.88
N LEU A 109 8.50 -10.82 -1.00
CA LEU A 109 8.96 -10.98 0.37
C LEU A 109 10.19 -11.91 0.43
N PRO A 110 11.22 -11.57 1.23
CA PRO A 110 12.35 -12.46 1.42
C PRO A 110 11.93 -13.71 2.19
N ILE A 111 12.41 -14.89 1.76
CA ILE A 111 12.26 -16.12 2.54
C ILE A 111 13.17 -16.02 3.77
N PRO A 112 12.65 -16.18 5.01
CA PRO A 112 13.50 -16.24 6.20
C PRO A 112 14.48 -17.40 6.08
N SER A 113 15.77 -17.13 6.20
CA SER A 113 16.78 -18.20 6.29
C SER A 113 16.69 -18.83 7.69
N PRO A 114 16.74 -20.17 7.82
CA PRO A 114 16.78 -20.80 9.14
C PRO A 114 18.04 -20.36 9.90
N PRO A 115 17.98 -20.22 11.23
CA PRO A 115 19.14 -19.86 12.03
C PRO A 115 20.25 -20.91 11.86
N PRO A 116 21.53 -20.51 11.79
CA PRO A 116 22.63 -21.44 11.65
C PRO A 116 22.65 -22.41 12.84
N GLY A 117 22.55 -23.71 12.54
CA GLY A 117 22.56 -24.79 13.54
C GLY A 117 21.20 -25.45 13.83
N GLY A 118 20.09 -24.93 13.29
CA GLY A 118 18.79 -25.58 13.38
C GLY A 118 18.70 -26.79 12.45
N ARG A 119 18.93 -28.01 12.97
CA ARG A 119 18.49 -29.23 12.29
C ARG A 119 16.96 -29.28 12.40
N LEU A 120 16.27 -29.36 11.26
CA LEU A 120 14.85 -29.75 11.24
C LEU A 120 14.75 -31.19 11.77
N PRO A 121 13.79 -31.50 12.64
CA PRO A 121 13.51 -32.87 13.07
C PRO A 121 13.03 -33.76 11.92
#